data_AF-A0A3B5MPR0-F1
#
_entry.id   AF-A0A3B5MPR0-F1
#
_cell.length_a   1.000
_cell.length_b   1.000
_cell.length_c   1.000
_cell.angle_alpha   90.00
_cell.angle_beta   90.00
_cell.angle_gamma   90.00
#
_symmetry.space_group_name_H-M   'P 1'
#
loop_
_entity.id
_entity.type
_entity.pdbx_description
1 polymer ?
#
loop_
_entity_poly.entity_id
_entity_poly.type
_entity_poly.pdbx_seq_one_letter_code
_entity_poly.pdbx_strand_id
1 'polypeptide(L)'
;MLRLPVVNRSFFPAAIIRGAAAAATTNLLEVFVDGKPVMVEPGTTVLQACEKAGMQIPRFCYHERLSVAGNCRMCLVEIEKVPKVLFRLHR
;
A
#
# COMPACT_ATOMS: atom_id res chain seq x y z
N MET A 1 -38.79 2.33 28.34
CA MET A 1 -39.66 1.14 28.24
C MET A 1 -39.33 0.41 26.95
N LEU A 2 -38.29 -0.42 26.97
CA LEU A 2 -38.37 -1.90 26.99
C LEU A 2 -38.96 -2.51 25.70
N ARG A 3 -38.07 -2.91 24.78
CA ARG A 3 -38.08 -4.27 24.19
C ARG A 3 -36.76 -4.57 23.46
N LEU A 4 -36.05 -5.56 23.99
CA LEU A 4 -34.86 -6.20 23.41
C LEU A 4 -35.23 -7.03 22.17
N PRO A 5 -34.40 -7.07 21.12
CA PRO A 5 -34.33 -8.24 20.27
C PRO A 5 -33.33 -9.25 20.85
N VAL A 6 -33.86 -10.44 21.07
CA VAL A 6 -33.21 -11.66 21.56
C VAL A 6 -31.93 -11.98 20.78
N VAL A 7 -30.91 -12.30 21.58
CA VAL A 7 -29.59 -12.83 21.21
C VAL A 7 -29.68 -14.20 20.53
N ASN A 8 -28.62 -14.54 19.80
CA ASN A 8 -28.17 -15.89 19.40
C ASN A 8 -28.79 -16.55 18.16
N ARG A 9 -28.12 -16.32 17.03
CA ARG A 9 -27.67 -17.40 16.14
C ARG A 9 -26.16 -17.52 16.17
N SER A 10 -25.64 -17.84 17.35
CA SER A 10 -24.32 -18.43 17.54
C SER A 10 -24.36 -19.88 17.02
N PHE A 11 -24.23 -20.08 15.72
CA PHE A 11 -23.92 -21.38 15.12
C PHE A 11 -23.19 -21.15 13.81
N PHE A 12 -21.93 -20.73 13.89
CA PHE A 12 -20.83 -21.31 13.11
C PHE A 12 -19.50 -20.83 13.72
N PRO A 13 -18.90 -21.62 14.62
CA PRO A 13 -17.54 -21.38 15.10
C PRO A 13 -16.51 -22.00 14.15
N ALA A 14 -15.29 -21.49 14.27
CA ALA A 14 -14.00 -22.02 13.79
C ALA A 14 -13.63 -21.79 12.30
N ALA A 15 -12.50 -21.08 12.11
CA ALA A 15 -11.77 -20.83 10.86
C ALA A 15 -12.54 -19.93 9.86
N ILE A 16 -12.21 -18.65 9.68
CA ILE A 16 -11.03 -18.21 8.91
C ILE A 16 -10.37 -17.00 9.58
N ILE A 17 -9.51 -17.29 10.55
CA ILE A 17 -8.16 -16.73 10.71
C ILE A 17 -7.77 -15.58 9.77
N ARG A 18 -7.47 -14.43 10.39
CA ARG A 18 -6.32 -13.56 10.09
C ARG A 18 -5.79 -13.65 8.65
N GLY A 19 -6.10 -12.64 7.85
CA GLY A 19 -5.27 -12.27 6.69
C GLY A 19 -3.93 -11.71 7.15
N ALA A 20 -3.12 -12.56 7.76
CA ALA A 20 -1.72 -12.35 8.01
C ALA A 20 -0.95 -12.63 6.72
N ALA A 21 -0.26 -11.60 6.25
CA ALA A 21 1.04 -11.64 5.58
C ALA A 21 1.57 -13.05 5.23
N ALA A 22 1.42 -13.47 3.97
CA ALA A 22 2.20 -14.57 3.40
C ALA A 22 2.07 -14.61 1.87
N ALA A 23 2.88 -13.81 1.17
CA ALA A 23 3.28 -14.11 -0.20
C ALA A 23 4.68 -13.53 -0.45
N ALA A 24 5.64 -13.90 0.40
CA ALA A 24 7.05 -13.62 0.18
C ALA A 24 7.63 -14.65 -0.79
N THR A 25 7.44 -14.42 -2.08
CA THR A 25 8.37 -14.93 -3.09
C THR A 25 9.67 -14.16 -2.92
N THR A 26 10.75 -14.85 -2.58
CA THR A 26 12.10 -14.32 -2.37
C THR A 26 12.66 -13.72 -3.65
N ASN A 27 12.23 -12.50 -3.97
CA ASN A 27 12.79 -11.67 -5.02
C ASN A 27 12.78 -10.22 -4.52
N LEU A 28 13.55 -9.96 -3.46
CA LEU A 28 13.73 -8.62 -2.93
C LEU A 28 14.51 -7.80 -3.95
N LEU A 29 13.96 -6.67 -4.33
CA LEU A 29 14.51 -5.79 -5.34
C LEU A 29 15.16 -4.60 -4.63
N GLU A 30 16.43 -4.36 -4.94
CA GLU A 30 17.17 -3.20 -4.45
C GLU A 30 16.77 -1.97 -5.27
N VAL A 31 16.19 -0.97 -4.59
CA VAL A 31 15.82 0.31 -5.19
C VAL A 31 16.53 1.43 -4.43
N PHE A 32 17.03 2.42 -5.17
CA PHE A 32 17.63 3.61 -4.59
C PHE A 32 16.59 4.74 -4.54
N VAL A 33 16.33 5.26 -3.35
CA VAL A 33 15.46 6.43 -3.12
C VAL A 33 16.32 7.54 -2.53
N ASP A 34 16.52 8.64 -3.26
CA ASP A 34 17.38 9.77 -2.83
C ASP A 34 18.78 9.33 -2.36
N GLY A 35 19.35 8.34 -3.05
CA GLY A 35 20.66 7.75 -2.72
C GLY A 35 20.65 6.74 -1.56
N LYS A 36 19.51 6.48 -0.92
CA LYS A 36 19.36 5.45 0.12
C LYS A 36 18.94 4.11 -0.50
N PRO A 37 19.69 3.02 -0.26
CA PRO A 37 19.30 1.69 -0.72
C PRO A 37 18.14 1.15 0.14
N VAL A 38 17.09 0.66 -0.52
CA VAL A 38 15.90 0.08 0.13
C VAL A 38 15.53 -1.23 -0.55
N MET A 39 15.25 -2.25 0.28
CA MET A 39 14.74 -3.55 -0.18
C MET A 39 13.21 -3.52 -0.27
N VAL A 40 12.69 -3.74 -1.48
CA VAL A 40 11.25 -3.77 -1.73
C VAL A 40 10.81 -5.04 -2.43
N GLU A 41 9.55 -5.42 -2.23
CA GLU A 41 8.95 -6.58 -2.91
C GLU A 41 8.56 -6.20 -4.34
N PRO A 42 8.51 -7.19 -5.27
CA PRO A 42 8.15 -6.91 -6.64
C PRO A 42 6.67 -6.51 -6.73
N GLY A 43 6.42 -5.34 -7.33
CA GLY A 43 5.08 -4.75 -7.44
C GLY A 43 4.68 -3.84 -6.29
N THR A 44 5.62 -3.50 -5.39
CA THR A 44 5.48 -2.37 -4.47
C THR A 44 5.37 -1.06 -5.27
N THR A 45 4.51 -0.14 -4.83
CA THR A 45 4.41 1.19 -5.49
C THR A 45 5.58 2.09 -5.11
N VAL A 46 5.87 3.10 -5.93
CA VAL A 46 6.95 4.06 -5.62
C VAL A 46 6.71 4.77 -4.29
N LEU A 47 5.45 5.09 -3.99
CA LEU A 47 5.06 5.72 -2.73
C LEU A 47 5.45 4.85 -1.51
N GLN A 48 5.16 3.55 -1.56
CA GLN A 48 5.50 2.61 -0.49
C GLN A 48 7.01 2.38 -0.37
N ALA A 49 7.74 2.43 -1.48
CA ALA A 49 9.20 2.36 -1.46
C ALA A 49 9.80 3.61 -0.77
N CYS A 50 9.28 4.80 -1.04
CA CYS A 50 9.69 6.04 -0.39
C CYS A 50 9.33 6.07 1.11
N GLU A 51 8.14 5.59 1.48
CA GLU A 51 7.75 5.47 2.89
C GLU A 51 8.70 4.54 3.66
N LYS A 52 9.15 3.43 3.06
CA LYS A 52 10.19 2.54 3.62
C LYS A 52 11.56 3.22 3.73
N ALA A 53 11.88 4.14 2.83
CA ALA A 53 13.10 4.97 2.89
C ALA A 53 13.04 6.08 3.96
N GLY A 54 11.87 6.27 4.59
CA GLY A 54 11.59 7.36 5.52
C GLY A 54 11.28 8.70 4.83
N MET A 55 11.02 8.70 3.53
CA MET A 55 10.61 9.90 2.79
C MET A 55 9.08 9.92 2.63
N GLN A 56 8.44 10.90 3.25
CA GLN A 56 6.99 11.07 3.19
C GLN A 56 6.61 11.98 2.02
N ILE A 57 5.99 11.40 0.99
CA ILE A 57 5.51 12.16 -0.17
C ILE A 57 4.10 12.67 0.12
N PRO A 58 3.84 13.98 0.00
CA PRO A 58 2.51 14.54 0.24
C PRO A 58 1.48 13.95 -0.74
N ARG A 59 0.41 13.38 -0.18
CA ARG A 59 -0.65 12.71 -0.92
C ARG A 59 -2.02 13.12 -0.42
N PHE A 60 -2.92 13.43 -1.36
CA PHE A 60 -4.33 13.76 -1.06
C PHE A 60 -5.29 12.70 -1.57
N CYS A 61 -5.01 12.10 -2.73
CA CYS A 61 -5.94 11.22 -3.43
C CYS A 61 -5.70 9.71 -3.19
N TYR A 62 -4.74 9.36 -2.34
CA TYR A 62 -4.37 7.98 -2.09
C TYR A 62 -4.68 7.58 -0.65
N HIS A 63 -5.41 6.49 -0.52
CA HIS A 63 -5.65 5.79 0.73
C HIS A 63 -5.60 4.28 0.46
N GLU A 64 -4.95 3.52 1.34
CA GLU A 64 -4.72 2.07 1.21
C GLU A 64 -5.98 1.20 1.03
N ARG A 65 -7.15 1.70 1.41
CA ARG A 65 -8.43 0.98 1.37
C ARG A 65 -9.31 1.39 0.20
N LEU A 66 -8.94 2.44 -0.53
CA LEU A 66 -9.68 2.95 -1.67
C LEU A 66 -8.90 2.68 -2.95
N SER A 67 -9.60 2.69 -4.07
CA SER A 67 -8.96 2.65 -5.38
C SER A 67 -8.07 3.87 -5.59
N VAL A 68 -7.00 3.66 -6.35
CA VAL A 68 -6.00 4.69 -6.62
C VAL A 68 -6.58 5.73 -7.58
N ALA A 69 -6.71 6.98 -7.11
CA ALA A 69 -7.12 8.12 -7.91
C ALA A 69 -5.93 9.04 -8.24
N GLY A 70 -5.75 9.38 -9.52
CA GLY A 70 -4.62 10.17 -10.04
C GLY A 70 -4.86 11.67 -10.15
N ASN A 71 -5.75 12.25 -9.34
CA ASN A 71 -6.28 13.58 -9.59
C ASN A 71 -5.38 14.73 -9.08
N CYS A 72 -4.69 14.55 -7.95
CA CYS A 72 -3.98 15.64 -7.26
C CYS A 72 -2.55 15.90 -7.75
N ARG A 73 -1.94 14.98 -8.50
CA ARG A 73 -0.59 15.11 -9.09
C ARG A 73 0.53 15.60 -8.13
N MET A 74 0.33 15.53 -6.82
CA MET A 74 1.29 16.05 -5.83
C MET A 74 2.45 15.06 -5.59
N CYS A 75 2.25 13.77 -5.84
CA CYS A 75 3.29 12.74 -5.73
C CYS A 75 4.04 12.47 -7.04
N LEU A 76 4.26 13.50 -7.85
CA LEU A 76 5.15 13.40 -9.01
C LEU A 76 6.59 13.28 -8.52
N VAL A 77 7.28 12.24 -8.98
CA VAL A 77 8.67 11.97 -8.66
C VAL A 77 9.46 11.78 -9.94
N GLU A 78 10.72 12.17 -9.91
CA GLU A 78 11.65 11.96 -11.00
C GLU A 78 12.36 10.61 -10.82
N ILE A 79 12.56 9.90 -11.93
CA ILE A 79 13.28 8.64 -11.94
C ILE A 79 14.46 8.81 -12.88
N GLU A 80 15.66 8.49 -12.39
CA GLU A 80 16.86 8.52 -13.21
C GLU A 80 16.68 7.64 -14.45
N LYS A 81 17.03 8.18 -15.62
CA LYS A 81 16.90 7.55 -16.96
C LYS A 81 15.49 7.53 -17.58
N VAL A 82 14.49 8.12 -16.93
CA VAL A 82 13.16 8.31 -17.54
C VAL A 82 12.96 9.80 -17.83
N PRO A 83 12.83 10.22 -19.12
CA PRO A 83 12.73 11.64 -19.48
C PRO A 83 11.40 12.30 -19.06
N LYS A 84 10.47 11.52 -18.51
CA LYS A 84 9.15 11.97 -18.07
C LYS A 84 9.01 11.71 -16.58
N VAL A 85 8.62 12.76 -15.83
CA VAL A 85 8.21 12.62 -14.42
C VAL A 85 7.14 11.54 -14.31
N LEU A 86 7.44 10.49 -13.54
CA LEU A 86 6.63 9.29 -13.53
C LEU A 86 5.70 9.32 -12.32
N PHE A 87 4.39 9.27 -12.61
CA PHE A 87 3.38 8.99 -11.61
C PHE A 87 2.93 7.55 -11.77
N ARG A 88 3.48 6.63 -10.97
CA ARG A 88 3.05 5.22 -11.00
C ARG A 88 2.50 4.80 -9.65
N LEU A 89 1.27 5.23 -9.38
CA LEU A 89 0.46 4.70 -8.27
C LEU A 89 -0.28 3.40 -8.63
N HIS A 90 -0.32 2.98 -9.91
CA HIS A 90 -0.89 1.69 -10.33
C HIS A 90 0.21 0.70 -10.76
N ARG A 91 -0.04 -0.59 -10.60
CA ARG A 91 0.74 -1.65 -11.27
C ARG A 91 0.69 -1.45 -12.78
#